data_AF-A0A9X9X9F5-F1
#
_entry.id   AF-A0A9X9X9F5-F1
#
_cell.length_a   1.000
_cell.length_b   1.000
_cell.length_c   1.000
_cell.angle_alpha   90.00
_cell.angle_beta   90.00
_cell.angle_gamma   90.00
#
_symmetry.space_group_name_H-M   'P 1'
#
loop_
_entity.id
_entity.type
_entity.pdbx_description
1 polymer ?
#
loop_
_entity_poly.entity_id
_entity_poly.type
_entity_poly.pdbx_seq_one_letter_code
_entity_poly.pdbx_strand_id
1 'polypeptide(L)'
;MTLRPVRRPRRMACAAALALAMLAPALPARSQADAPEASLNEPPAPSIPCTEINNRAMEATLVVRQHASQLSFGFESDARAQAAVVLAWLDQWAGRLRGFLEVGEFSGCLDEGDAETYRRALASATRVANQAREDLLRPVRAPQQQPQQQQRPRRP
;
A
#
# COMPACT_ATOMS: atom_id res chain seq x y z
N MET A 1 -44.00 -4.62 29.88
CA MET A 1 -43.59 -5.93 29.33
C MET A 1 -42.63 -5.69 28.17
N THR A 2 -41.42 -6.18 28.37
CA THR A 2 -40.23 -6.29 27.50
C THR A 2 -40.52 -7.04 26.20
N LEU A 3 -39.82 -6.81 25.07
CA LEU A 3 -38.48 -7.34 24.80
C LEU A 3 -37.80 -6.58 23.63
N ARG A 4 -36.54 -6.17 23.84
CA ARG A 4 -35.59 -5.77 22.78
C ARG A 4 -34.85 -7.01 22.27
N PRO A 5 -34.57 -7.16 20.96
CA PRO A 5 -33.68 -8.21 20.49
C PRO A 5 -32.21 -7.88 20.78
N VAL A 6 -31.55 -8.87 21.37
CA VAL A 6 -30.16 -8.89 21.84
C VAL A 6 -29.20 -9.24 20.69
N ARG A 7 -28.04 -8.57 20.68
CA ARG A 7 -26.89 -8.79 19.79
C ARG A 7 -26.42 -10.26 19.76
N ARG A 8 -25.95 -10.72 18.60
CA ARG A 8 -24.98 -11.82 18.52
C ARG A 8 -23.71 -11.35 17.78
N PRO A 9 -22.54 -11.33 18.42
CA PRO A 9 -21.27 -11.25 17.70
C PRO A 9 -20.90 -12.66 17.20
N ARG A 10 -20.75 -12.81 15.87
CA ARG A 10 -20.09 -13.98 15.29
C ARG A 10 -18.59 -13.85 15.55
N ARG A 11 -18.13 -14.52 16.60
CA ARG A 11 -16.74 -14.97 16.71
C ARG A 11 -16.54 -16.08 15.67
N MET A 12 -15.62 -15.91 14.73
CA MET A 12 -14.99 -17.04 14.08
C MET A 12 -13.48 -16.86 14.14
N ALA A 13 -12.88 -17.96 14.58
CA ALA A 13 -11.54 -18.07 15.09
C ALA A 13 -10.50 -17.83 14.01
N CYS A 14 -9.45 -17.13 14.44
CA CYS A 14 -8.10 -17.18 13.94
C CYS A 14 -7.67 -18.65 13.83
N ALA A 15 -7.32 -19.11 12.62
CA ALA A 15 -6.52 -20.30 12.43
C ALA A 15 -5.16 -19.85 11.90
N ALA A 16 -4.15 -20.10 12.72
CA ALA A 16 -2.77 -19.79 12.48
C ALA A 16 -2.21 -20.58 11.29
N ALA A 17 -1.43 -19.90 10.45
CA ALA A 17 -0.34 -20.52 9.72
C ALA A 17 0.85 -19.55 9.77
N LEU A 18 1.58 -19.63 10.90
CA LEU A 18 2.96 -19.19 10.95
C LEU A 18 3.76 -20.10 10.00
N ALA A 19 4.32 -19.52 8.95
CA ALA A 19 5.48 -20.07 8.27
C ALA A 19 6.52 -18.96 8.13
N LEU A 20 7.32 -18.81 9.18
CA LEU A 20 8.62 -18.15 9.13
C LEU A 20 9.59 -19.13 8.46
N ALA A 21 10.14 -18.76 7.30
CA ALA A 21 11.41 -19.31 6.81
C ALA A 21 12.03 -18.35 5.80
N MET A 22 12.94 -17.50 6.31
CA MET A 22 14.23 -17.16 5.71
C MET A 22 14.34 -17.32 4.18
N LEU A 23 14.21 -16.21 3.44
CA LEU A 23 15.00 -16.02 2.23
C LEU A 23 15.84 -14.75 2.40
N ALA A 24 17.03 -14.94 2.97
CA ALA A 24 18.15 -14.06 2.72
C ALA A 24 18.47 -14.15 1.22
N PRO A 25 18.70 -13.03 0.50
CA PRO A 25 19.30 -13.11 -0.80
C PRO A 25 20.75 -13.57 -0.61
N ALA A 26 21.01 -14.83 -0.97
CA ALA A 26 22.36 -15.34 -1.11
C ALA A 26 23.07 -14.50 -2.17
N LEU A 27 23.98 -13.63 -1.75
CA LEU A 27 25.00 -13.04 -2.60
C LEU A 27 25.84 -14.18 -3.18
N PRO A 28 25.89 -14.41 -4.50
CA PRO A 28 26.91 -15.27 -5.05
C PRO A 28 28.25 -14.52 -4.96
N ALA A 29 29.09 -14.94 -4.02
CA ALA A 29 30.52 -14.67 -4.06
C ALA A 29 31.09 -15.28 -5.34
N ARG A 30 31.18 -14.49 -6.40
CA ARG A 30 31.82 -14.89 -7.66
C ARG A 30 33.17 -14.20 -7.76
N SER A 31 34.17 -14.78 -7.08
CA SER A 31 35.58 -14.64 -7.50
C SER A 31 35.84 -15.68 -8.58
N GLN A 32 35.88 -15.23 -9.83
CA GLN A 32 36.66 -15.89 -10.87
C GLN A 32 36.98 -14.86 -11.94
N ALA A 33 38.28 -14.54 -12.01
CA ALA A 33 38.90 -13.95 -13.17
C ALA A 33 38.67 -14.90 -14.35
N ASP A 34 38.02 -14.39 -15.39
CA ASP A 34 38.31 -14.65 -16.80
C ASP A 34 37.31 -13.79 -17.58
N ALA A 35 37.83 -12.82 -18.33
CA ALA A 35 37.03 -12.07 -19.29
C ALA A 35 36.79 -12.98 -20.50
N PRO A 36 35.54 -13.34 -20.84
CA PRO A 36 35.26 -13.81 -22.18
C PRO A 36 34.98 -12.60 -23.06
N GLU A 37 35.62 -12.62 -24.22
CA GLU A 37 35.48 -11.66 -25.30
C GLU A 37 34.02 -11.28 -25.58
N ALA A 38 33.81 -10.02 -25.93
CA ALA A 38 32.54 -9.45 -26.32
C ALA A 38 31.86 -10.33 -27.40
N SER A 39 30.83 -11.07 -27.00
CA SER A 39 29.92 -11.73 -27.92
C SER A 39 29.03 -10.67 -28.55
N LEU A 40 29.38 -10.24 -29.76
CA LEU A 40 28.61 -9.32 -30.63
C LEU A 40 27.29 -9.93 -31.15
N ASN A 41 26.74 -10.95 -30.50
CA ASN A 41 25.54 -11.69 -30.94
C ASN A 41 24.58 -12.01 -29.77
N GLU A 42 24.48 -11.13 -28.77
CA GLU A 42 23.28 -11.17 -27.92
C GLU A 42 22.08 -10.71 -28.77
N PRO A 43 21.03 -11.55 -28.94
CA PRO A 43 19.81 -11.07 -29.56
C PRO A 43 19.30 -9.89 -28.73
N PRO A 44 18.80 -8.81 -29.36
CA PRO A 44 18.26 -7.69 -28.61
C PRO A 44 17.21 -8.23 -27.63
N ALA A 45 17.31 -7.84 -26.36
CA ALA A 45 16.33 -8.20 -25.35
C ALA A 45 14.93 -7.90 -25.89
N PRO A 46 13.94 -8.78 -25.63
CA PRO A 46 12.60 -8.57 -26.18
C PRO A 46 12.06 -7.23 -25.71
N SER A 47 11.90 -6.29 -26.65
CA SER A 47 11.32 -4.98 -26.39
C SER A 47 9.84 -5.16 -26.08
N ILE A 48 9.42 -4.75 -24.89
CA ILE A 48 8.01 -4.81 -24.48
C ILE A 48 7.21 -3.86 -25.39
N PRO A 49 6.12 -4.31 -26.03
CA PRO A 49 5.35 -3.46 -26.93
C PRO A 49 4.66 -2.33 -26.17
N CYS A 50 4.54 -1.14 -26.78
CA CYS A 50 3.90 0.02 -26.16
C CYS A 50 2.47 -0.23 -25.68
N THR A 51 1.70 -1.06 -26.40
CA THR A 51 0.35 -1.48 -25.97
C THR A 51 0.37 -2.24 -24.64
N GLU A 52 1.37 -3.08 -24.41
CA GLU A 52 1.52 -3.79 -23.14
C GLU A 52 1.96 -2.85 -22.02
N ILE A 53 2.85 -1.89 -22.30
CA ILE A 53 3.23 -0.84 -21.35
C ILE A 53 2.00 -0.02 -20.93
N ASN A 54 1.17 0.42 -21.89
CA ASN A 54 -0.03 1.19 -21.59
C ASN A 54 -1.03 0.37 -20.76
N ASN A 55 -1.24 -0.91 -21.12
CA ASN A 55 -2.11 -1.80 -20.34
C ASN A 55 -1.62 -2.00 -18.90
N ARG A 56 -0.30 -2.17 -18.70
CA ARG A 56 0.30 -2.29 -17.36
C ARG A 56 0.21 -0.98 -16.56
N ALA A 57 0.37 0.17 -17.20
CA ALA A 57 0.19 1.48 -16.57
C ALA A 57 -1.28 1.72 -16.17
N MET A 58 -2.22 1.31 -17.02
CA MET A 58 -3.65 1.34 -16.74
C MET A 58 -4.01 0.43 -15.55
N GLU A 59 -3.52 -0.81 -15.54
CA GLU A 59 -3.71 -1.75 -14.43
C GLU A 59 -3.19 -1.18 -13.11
N ALA A 60 -1.95 -0.68 -13.11
CA ALA A 60 -1.35 -0.06 -11.93
C ALA A 60 -2.20 1.14 -11.45
N THR A 61 -2.71 1.94 -12.36
CA THR A 61 -3.59 3.07 -12.05
C THR A 61 -4.89 2.62 -11.38
N LEU A 62 -5.53 1.54 -11.87
CA LEU A 62 -6.75 1.00 -11.27
C LEU A 62 -6.49 0.49 -9.85
N VAL A 63 -5.41 -0.25 -9.63
CA VAL A 63 -5.05 -0.77 -8.31
C VAL A 63 -4.74 0.37 -7.34
N VAL A 64 -3.96 1.37 -7.79
CA VAL A 64 -3.66 2.57 -7.01
C VAL A 64 -4.94 3.30 -6.59
N ARG A 65 -5.87 3.53 -7.52
CA ARG A 65 -7.15 4.19 -7.21
C ARG A 65 -8.00 3.39 -6.23
N GLN A 66 -8.05 2.07 -6.38
CA GLN A 66 -8.79 1.19 -5.47
C GLN A 66 -8.23 1.21 -4.04
N HIS A 67 -6.90 1.22 -3.88
CA HIS A 67 -6.28 1.20 -2.56
C HIS A 67 -6.30 2.59 -1.92
N ALA A 68 -6.11 3.64 -2.72
CA ALA A 68 -6.29 5.01 -2.27
C ALA A 68 -7.73 5.28 -1.80
N SER A 69 -8.75 4.76 -2.50
CA SER A 69 -10.13 4.94 -2.06
C SER A 69 -10.41 4.24 -0.74
N GLN A 70 -9.88 3.03 -0.52
CA GLN A 70 -10.00 2.30 0.76
C GLN A 70 -9.42 3.10 1.94
N LEU A 71 -8.27 3.74 1.75
CA LEU A 71 -7.62 4.54 2.79
C LEU A 71 -8.24 5.94 2.96
N SER A 72 -8.87 6.48 1.92
CA SER A 72 -9.40 7.86 1.94
C SER A 72 -10.54 8.09 2.94
N PHE A 73 -11.25 7.03 3.34
CA PHE A 73 -12.33 7.09 4.32
C PHE A 73 -11.85 7.05 5.77
N GLY A 74 -10.54 6.86 6.00
CA GLY A 74 -9.99 6.57 7.32
C GLY A 74 -10.27 5.14 7.77
N PHE A 75 -9.75 4.78 8.95
CA PHE A 75 -9.88 3.44 9.52
C PHE A 75 -9.96 3.52 11.04
N GLU A 76 -10.71 2.58 11.63
CA GLU A 76 -10.81 2.42 13.07
C GLU A 76 -9.53 1.86 13.68
N SER A 77 -9.39 1.96 15.01
CA SER A 77 -8.18 1.54 15.73
C SER A 77 -7.86 0.05 15.61
N ASP A 78 -8.89 -0.80 15.49
CA ASP A 78 -8.79 -2.25 15.30
C ASP A 78 -8.40 -2.64 13.87
N ALA A 79 -8.66 -1.77 12.89
CA ALA A 79 -8.32 -1.96 11.48
C ALA A 79 -6.91 -1.44 11.10
N ARG A 80 -6.13 -0.89 12.05
CA ARG A 80 -4.80 -0.30 11.78
C ARG A 80 -3.82 -1.24 11.10
N ALA A 81 -3.79 -2.50 11.50
CA ALA A 81 -2.92 -3.50 10.87
C ALA A 81 -3.30 -3.71 9.39
N GLN A 82 -4.61 -3.79 9.10
CA GLN A 82 -5.10 -3.90 7.72
C GLN A 82 -4.79 -2.63 6.91
N ALA A 83 -4.97 -1.46 7.50
CA ALA A 83 -4.64 -0.18 6.86
C ALA A 83 -3.16 -0.07 6.52
N ALA A 84 -2.26 -0.55 7.40
CA ALA A 84 -0.82 -0.60 7.12
C ALA A 84 -0.49 -1.52 5.94
N VAL A 85 -1.17 -2.67 5.81
CA VAL A 85 -1.03 -3.54 4.65
C VAL A 85 -1.50 -2.83 3.38
N VAL A 86 -2.70 -2.24 3.38
CA VAL A 86 -3.22 -1.52 2.20
C VAL A 86 -2.31 -0.36 1.80
N LEU A 87 -1.74 0.36 2.76
CA LEU A 87 -0.76 1.42 2.52
C LEU A 87 0.51 0.90 1.86
N ALA A 88 1.06 -0.23 2.32
CA ALA A 88 2.24 -0.83 1.70
C ALA A 88 1.96 -1.28 0.25
N TRP A 89 0.78 -1.84 -0.01
CA TRP A 89 0.34 -2.17 -1.37
C TRP A 89 0.18 -0.91 -2.24
N LEU A 90 -0.41 0.16 -1.71
CA LEU A 90 -0.55 1.43 -2.40
C LEU A 90 0.82 1.97 -2.82
N ASP A 91 1.80 1.98 -1.91
CA ASP A 91 3.16 2.45 -2.18
C ASP A 91 3.87 1.60 -3.25
N GLN A 92 3.71 0.28 -3.19
CA GLN A 92 4.28 -0.64 -4.18
C GLN A 92 3.74 -0.35 -5.59
N TRP A 93 2.42 -0.22 -5.74
CA TRP A 93 1.79 0.01 -7.05
C TRP A 93 1.98 1.44 -7.53
N ALA A 94 2.03 2.43 -6.64
CA ALA A 94 2.40 3.80 -6.98
C ALA A 94 3.85 3.86 -7.50
N GLY A 95 4.78 3.10 -6.91
CA GLY A 95 6.15 2.96 -7.41
C GLY A 95 6.21 2.37 -8.82
N ARG A 96 5.43 1.32 -9.10
CA ARG A 96 5.32 0.74 -10.46
C ARG A 96 4.78 1.74 -11.47
N LEU A 97 3.69 2.44 -11.12
CA LEU A 97 3.08 3.44 -11.99
C LEU A 97 4.04 4.61 -12.28
N ARG A 98 4.81 5.03 -11.28
CA ARG A 98 5.87 6.02 -11.44
C ARG A 98 6.94 5.55 -12.43
N GLY A 99 7.34 4.28 -12.35
CA GLY A 99 8.26 3.65 -13.29
C GLY A 99 7.81 3.77 -14.75
N PHE A 100 6.52 3.63 -15.04
CA PHE A 100 6.01 3.81 -16.41
C PHE A 100 6.02 5.26 -16.90
N LEU A 101 5.90 6.24 -15.99
CA LEU A 101 5.80 7.66 -16.33
C LEU A 101 7.17 8.37 -16.38
N GLU A 102 8.12 7.95 -15.55
CA GLU A 102 9.41 8.62 -15.39
C GLU A 102 10.55 7.94 -16.17
N VAL A 103 10.42 6.65 -16.49
CA VAL A 103 11.43 5.95 -17.29
C VAL A 103 11.20 6.26 -18.76
N GLY A 104 12.15 7.00 -19.36
CA GLY A 104 12.05 7.57 -20.71
C GLY A 104 11.66 6.57 -21.82
N GLU A 105 12.08 5.31 -21.68
CA GLU A 105 11.73 4.23 -22.63
C GLU A 105 10.23 3.88 -22.61
N PHE A 106 9.60 3.94 -21.43
CA PHE A 106 8.18 3.60 -21.26
C PHE A 106 7.28 4.82 -21.40
N SER A 107 7.75 5.99 -20.98
CA SER A 107 6.97 7.23 -21.07
C SER A 107 6.68 7.64 -22.51
N GLY A 108 7.56 7.29 -23.47
CA GLY A 108 7.33 7.51 -24.90
C GLY A 108 6.20 6.68 -25.51
N CYS A 109 5.74 5.63 -24.81
CA CYS A 109 4.63 4.78 -25.23
C CYS A 109 3.25 5.26 -24.72
N LEU A 110 3.21 6.30 -23.89
CA LEU A 110 1.99 6.78 -23.26
C LEU A 110 1.44 8.01 -23.99
N ASP A 111 0.16 7.96 -24.35
CA ASP A 111 -0.54 9.13 -24.88
C ASP A 111 -0.61 10.23 -23.81
N GLU A 112 -0.54 11.50 -24.22
CA GLU A 112 -0.46 12.63 -23.29
C GLU A 112 -1.67 12.67 -22.32
N GLY A 113 -2.86 12.32 -22.82
CA GLY A 113 -4.09 12.23 -22.01
C GLY A 113 -4.06 11.09 -20.98
N ASP A 114 -3.48 9.95 -21.33
CA ASP A 114 -3.33 8.80 -20.44
C ASP A 114 -2.25 9.11 -19.38
N ALA A 115 -1.11 9.65 -19.81
CA ALA A 115 -0.03 10.06 -18.92
C ALA A 115 -0.49 11.09 -17.88
N GLU A 116 -1.30 12.08 -18.28
CA GLU A 116 -1.92 13.03 -17.35
C GLU A 116 -2.88 12.34 -16.36
N THR A 117 -3.68 11.39 -16.84
CA THR A 117 -4.59 10.60 -16.00
C THR A 117 -3.84 9.79 -14.94
N TYR A 118 -2.69 9.21 -15.31
CA TYR A 118 -1.82 8.45 -14.43
C TYR A 118 -1.09 9.35 -13.42
N ARG A 119 -0.59 10.50 -13.86
CA ARG A 119 0.00 11.52 -12.97
C ARG A 119 -0.99 12.01 -11.90
N ARG A 120 -2.26 12.23 -12.28
CA ARG A 120 -3.32 12.57 -11.31
C ARG A 120 -3.58 11.46 -10.29
N ALA A 121 -3.54 10.20 -10.73
CA ALA A 121 -3.69 9.06 -9.83
C ALA A 121 -2.55 9.00 -8.81
N LEU A 122 -1.29 9.20 -9.24
CA LEU A 122 -0.13 9.29 -8.35
C LEU A 122 -0.22 10.45 -7.35
N ALA A 123 -0.64 11.64 -7.81
CA ALA A 123 -0.81 12.79 -6.94
C ALA A 123 -1.87 12.53 -5.85
N SER A 124 -2.98 11.88 -6.21
CA SER A 124 -4.01 11.46 -5.27
C SER A 124 -3.49 10.43 -4.27
N ALA A 125 -2.83 9.38 -4.77
CA ALA A 125 -2.24 8.32 -3.95
C ALA A 125 -1.24 8.87 -2.93
N THR A 126 -0.39 9.81 -3.33
CA THR A 126 0.61 10.44 -2.46
C THR A 126 -0.06 11.18 -1.30
N ARG A 127 -1.13 11.95 -1.56
CA ARG A 127 -1.87 12.65 -0.51
C ARG A 127 -2.51 11.67 0.47
N VAL A 128 -3.18 10.64 -0.05
CA VAL A 128 -3.84 9.62 0.77
C VAL A 128 -2.82 8.81 1.59
N ALA A 129 -1.71 8.42 1.00
CA ALA A 129 -0.65 7.68 1.68
C ALA A 129 -0.06 8.49 2.85
N ASN A 130 0.21 9.78 2.63
CA ASN A 130 0.69 10.65 3.70
C ASN A 130 -0.34 10.78 4.81
N GLN A 131 -1.62 11.00 4.49
CA GLN A 131 -2.69 11.05 5.49
C GLN A 131 -2.79 9.74 6.30
N ALA A 132 -2.77 8.60 5.62
CA ALA A 132 -2.85 7.30 6.26
C ALA A 132 -1.65 7.03 7.19
N ARG A 133 -0.44 7.45 6.80
CA ARG A 133 0.76 7.37 7.67
C ARG A 133 0.57 8.17 8.96
N GLU A 134 0.10 9.41 8.85
CA GLU A 134 -0.18 10.25 10.02
C GLU A 134 -1.22 9.61 10.94
N ASP A 135 -2.28 9.03 10.39
CA ASP A 135 -3.33 8.38 11.17
C ASP A 135 -2.85 7.07 11.83
N LEU A 136 -1.94 6.32 11.19
CA LEU A 136 -1.30 5.13 11.77
C LEU A 136 -0.36 5.49 12.94
N LEU A 137 0.40 6.58 12.81
CA LEU A 137 1.33 7.04 13.84
C LEU A 137 0.62 7.68 15.03
N ARG A 138 -0.63 8.15 14.86
CA ARG A 138 -1.39 8.78 15.94
C ARG A 138 -1.61 7.81 17.11
N PRO A 139 -1.27 8.18 18.36
CA PRO A 139 -1.53 7.33 19.53
C PRO A 139 -3.03 7.02 19.68
N VAL A 140 -3.36 5.76 19.99
CA VAL A 140 -4.73 5.39 20.38
C VAL A 140 -4.98 6.00 21.75
N ARG A 141 -5.78 7.07 21.81
CA ARG A 141 -6.19 7.64 23.11
C ARG A 141 -7.03 6.60 23.84
N ALA A 142 -6.56 6.18 25.02
CA ALA A 142 -7.40 5.43 25.95
C ALA A 142 -8.67 6.24 26.22
N PRO A 143 -9.84 5.59 26.39
CA PRO A 143 -11.05 6.30 26.78
C PRO A 143 -10.75 7.05 28.07
N GLN A 144 -10.75 8.38 28.00
CA GLN A 144 -10.59 9.21 29.19
C GLN A 144 -11.77 8.88 30.11
N GLN A 145 -11.47 8.17 31.20
CA GLN A 145 -12.34 8.23 32.37
C GLN A 145 -12.41 9.70 32.76
N GLN A 146 -13.56 10.32 32.53
CA GLN A 146 -13.84 11.65 33.06
C GLN A 146 -13.49 11.62 34.55
N PRO A 147 -12.64 12.53 35.06
CA PRO A 147 -12.50 12.68 36.50
C PRO A 147 -13.88 13.06 37.01
N GLN A 148 -14.58 12.10 37.61
CA GLN A 148 -15.77 12.34 38.41
C GLN A 148 -15.39 13.49 39.34
N GLN A 149 -16.00 14.65 39.11
CA GLN A 149 -15.98 15.75 40.05
C GLN A 149 -16.35 15.16 41.39
N GLN A 150 -15.35 15.05 42.24
CA GLN A 150 -15.45 14.67 43.63
C GLN A 150 -16.22 15.80 44.30
N GLN A 151 -17.55 15.80 44.12
CA GLN A 151 -18.49 16.64 44.84
C GLN A 151 -18.40 16.23 46.30
N ARG A 152 -17.44 16.87 46.96
CA ARG A 152 -17.20 16.83 48.38
C ARG A 152 -18.53 17.16 49.08
N PRO A 153 -19.10 16.25 49.88
CA PRO A 153 -20.33 16.56 50.60
C PRO A 153 -20.00 17.68 51.60
N ARG A 154 -20.55 18.88 51.37
CA ARG A 154 -20.59 19.92 52.39
C ARG A 154 -21.67 19.54 53.41
N ARG A 155 -21.24 19.09 54.58
CA ARG A 155 -21.95 19.26 55.87
C ARG A 155 -21.28 20.42 56.62
N PRO A 156 -21.95 21.12 57.55
CA PRO A 156 -23.19 20.77 58.27
C PRO A 156 -24.43 21.57 57.85
#